data_AF-A0A8T4JA87-F1
#
_entry.id   AF-A0A8T4JA87-F1
#
_cell.length_a   1.000
_cell.length_b   1.000
_cell.length_c   1.000
_cell.angle_alpha   90.00
_cell.angle_beta   90.00
_cell.angle_gamma   90.00
#
_symmetry.space_group_name_H-M   'P 1'
#
loop_
_entity.id
_entity.type
_entity.pdbx_description
1 polymer ?
#
loop_
_entity_poly.entity_id
_entity_poly.type
_entity_poly.pdbx_seq_one_letter_code
_entity_poly.pdbx_strand_id
1 'polypeptide(L)' 'MVIVTATEPPASRSRSRRRPRLIATDLDGTLLHDDKSVSDRTVAALAAAEVAGIEVFFVTG' A
#
# COMPACT_ATOMS: atom_id res chain seq x y z
N MET A 1 38.31 24.58 -22.23
CA MET A 1 37.24 23.80 -22.88
C MET A 1 36.64 22.88 -21.84
N VAL A 2 35.51 23.28 -21.24
CA VAL A 2 34.80 22.47 -20.24
C VAL A 2 33.64 21.80 -20.97
N ILE A 3 33.68 20.48 -21.08
CA ILE A 3 32.54 19.70 -21.58
C ILE A 3 31.71 19.32 -20.35
N VAL A 4 30.56 19.98 -20.19
CA VAL A 4 29.55 19.56 -19.22
C VAL A 4 28.75 18.45 -19.89
N THR A 5 28.99 17.20 -19.53
CA THR A 5 28.06 16.11 -19.88
C THR A 5 26.91 16.17 -18.89
N ALA A 6 25.75 16.63 -19.35
CA ALA A 6 24.51 16.45 -18.61
C ALA A 6 24.31 14.95 -18.40
N THR A 7 24.47 14.49 -17.16
CA THR A 7 23.97 13.18 -16.76
C THR A 7 22.44 13.26 -16.88
N GLU A 8 21.89 12.58 -17.88
CA GLU A 8 20.44 12.42 -17.98
C GLU A 8 19.93 11.88 -16.64
N PRO A 9 18.93 12.52 -16.01
CA PRO A 9 18.36 12.02 -14.77
C PRO A 9 17.89 10.58 -15.02
N PRO A 10 18.07 9.65 -14.06
CA PRO A 10 17.71 8.26 -14.29
C PRO A 10 16.25 8.21 -14.72
N ALA A 11 16.00 7.73 -15.96
CA ALA A 11 14.67 7.53 -16.49
C ALA A 11 13.83 6.89 -15.40
N SER A 12 12.80 7.61 -14.93
CA SER A 12 12.00 7.15 -13.81
C SER A 12 11.51 5.77 -14.20
N ARG A 13 12.02 4.73 -13.54
CA ARG A 13 11.51 3.38 -13.75
C ARG A 13 10.03 3.53 -13.51
N SER A 14 9.20 3.43 -14.56
CA SER A 14 7.78 3.27 -14.36
C SER A 14 7.70 1.95 -13.62
N ARG A 15 7.65 2.04 -12.28
CA ARG A 15 7.27 0.90 -11.47
C ARG A 15 5.85 0.67 -11.95
N SER A 16 5.67 -0.20 -12.94
CA SER A 16 4.38 -0.82 -13.18
C SER A 16 4.04 -1.34 -11.80
N ARG A 17 3.13 -0.63 -11.13
CA ARG A 17 2.96 -0.75 -9.69
C ARG A 17 2.22 -2.05 -9.52
N ARG A 18 2.96 -3.16 -9.52
CA ARG A 18 2.41 -4.50 -9.35
C ARG A 18 1.53 -4.41 -8.13
N ARG A 19 0.24 -4.70 -8.31
CA ARG A 19 -0.71 -4.67 -7.21
C ARG A 19 -0.23 -5.70 -6.17
N PRO A 20 -0.30 -5.38 -4.86
CA PRO A 20 -0.01 -6.36 -3.82
C PRO A 20 -0.87 -7.60 -4.02
N ARG A 21 -0.33 -8.77 -3.68
CA ARG A 21 -1.10 -10.03 -3.67
C ARG A 21 -1.71 -10.33 -2.29
N LEU A 22 -1.19 -9.68 -1.25
CA LEU A 22 -1.59 -9.89 0.13
C LEU A 22 -1.43 -8.58 0.91
N ILE A 23 -2.33 -8.37 1.86
CA ILE A 23 -2.28 -7.34 2.90
C ILE A 23 -2.26 -8.06 4.24
N ALA A 24 -1.21 -7.86 5.03
CA ALA A 24 -1.16 -8.26 6.43
C ALA A 24 -1.26 -6.99 7.26
N THR A 25 -2.26 -6.90 8.14
CA THR A 25 -2.45 -5.74 9.01
C THR A 25 -2.62 -6.19 10.44
N ASP A 26 -2.01 -5.44 11.34
CA ASP A 26 -2.32 -5.49 12.77
C ASP A 26 -3.70 -4.86 13.05
N LEU A 27 -4.23 -5.07 14.26
CA LEU A 27 -5.52 -4.59 14.71
C LEU A 27 -5.38 -3.33 15.59
N ASP A 28 -4.94 -3.50 16.83
CA ASP A 28 -4.95 -2.45 17.84
C ASP A 28 -3.89 -1.38 17.55
N GLY A 29 -4.33 -0.14 17.36
CA GLY A 29 -3.43 0.96 16.99
C GLY A 29 -2.98 0.94 15.52
N THR A 30 -3.53 0.03 14.71
CA THR A 30 -3.31 -0.02 13.26
C THR A 30 -4.62 0.07 12.48
N LEU A 31 -5.45 -0.98 12.53
CA LEU A 31 -6.72 -1.03 11.81
C LEU A 31 -7.86 -0.39 12.60
N LEU A 32 -7.87 -0.64 13.91
CA LEU A 32 -8.90 -0.16 14.81
C LEU A 32 -8.58 1.27 15.26
N HIS A 33 -9.61 2.11 15.32
CA HIS A 33 -9.59 3.36 16.06
C HIS A 33 -9.48 3.10 17.56
N ASP A 34 -9.22 4.16 18.34
CA ASP A 34 -9.08 4.06 19.80
C ASP A 34 -10.34 3.48 20.48
N ASP A 35 -11.52 3.71 19.90
CA ASP A 35 -12.81 3.16 20.34
C ASP A 35 -13.07 1.71 19.85
N LYS A 36 -12.06 1.08 19.25
CA LYS A 36 -12.10 -0.28 18.68
C LYS A 36 -12.99 -0.42 17.44
N SER A 37 -13.42 0.70 16.83
CA SER A 37 -14.17 0.68 15.57
C SER A 37 -13.26 0.69 14.33
N VAL A 38 -13.82 0.32 13.18
CA VAL A 38 -13.19 0.48 11.86
C VAL A 38 -14.03 1.47 11.07
N SER A 39 -13.41 2.50 10.48
CA SER A 39 -14.15 3.44 9.64
C SER A 39 -14.77 2.77 8.41
N ASP A 40 -15.91 3.29 7.95
CA ASP A 40 -16.58 2.85 6.71
C ASP A 40 -15.65 2.89 5.50
N ARG A 41 -14.75 3.89 5.45
CA ARG A 41 -13.73 4.02 4.41
C ARG A 41 -12.80 2.81 4.39
N THR A 42 -12.33 2.38 5.57
CA THR A 42 -11.42 1.23 5.69
C THR A 42 -12.14 -0.06 5.34
N VAL A 43 -13.39 -0.23 5.78
CA VAL A 43 -14.24 -1.36 5.39
C VAL A 43 -14.36 -1.45 3.87
N ALA A 44 -14.72 -0.34 3.20
CA ALA A 44 -14.84 -0.28 1.76
C ALA A 44 -13.51 -0.58 1.04
N ALA A 45 -12.38 -0.16 1.61
CA ALA A 45 -11.06 -0.42 1.04
C ALA A 45 -10.66 -1.90 1.14
N LEU A 46 -10.92 -2.56 2.27
CA LEU A 46 -10.67 -3.99 2.44
C LEU A 46 -11.56 -4.82 1.52
N ALA A 47 -12.84 -4.47 1.42
CA ALA A 47 -13.76 -5.12 0.48
C ALA A 47 -13.29 -4.97 -0.98
N ALA A 48 -12.80 -3.78 -1.37
CA ALA A 48 -12.25 -3.56 -2.70
C ALA A 48 -10.97 -4.37 -2.95
N ALA A 49 -10.15 -4.59 -1.92
CA ALA A 49 -8.96 -5.43 -2.01
C ALA A 49 -9.32 -6.91 -2.22
N GLU A 50 -10.29 -7.42 -1.46
CA GLU A 50 -10.81 -8.79 -1.64
C GLU A 50 -11.40 -9.00 -3.04
N VAL A 51 -12.22 -8.06 -3.53
CA VAL A 51 -12.76 -8.10 -4.91
C VAL A 51 -11.64 -8.07 -5.96
N ALA A 52 -10.52 -7.39 -5.67
CA ALA A 52 -9.35 -7.38 -6.53
C ALA A 52 -8.48 -8.64 -6.45
N GLY A 53 -8.89 -9.64 -5.66
CA GLY A 53 -8.15 -10.90 -5.46
C GLY A 53 -6.92 -10.75 -4.58
N ILE A 54 -6.89 -9.73 -3.71
CA ILE A 54 -5.84 -9.50 -2.73
C ILE A 54 -6.26 -10.17 -1.43
N GLU A 55 -5.43 -11.07 -0.93
CA GLU A 55 -5.69 -11.75 0.33
C GLU A 55 -5.48 -10.78 1.51
N VAL A 56 -6.39 -10.78 2.49
CA VAL A 56 -6.29 -9.94 3.69
C VAL A 56 -6.14 -10.83 4.92
N PHE A 57 -5.10 -10.59 5.69
CA PHE A 57 -4.83 -11.29 6.95
C PHE A 57 -4.71 -10.29 8.10
N PHE A 58 -5.44 -10.55 9.19
CA PHE A 58 -5.30 -9.84 10.44
C PHE A 58 -4.24 -10.55 11.28
N VAL A 59 -3.12 -9.87 11.51
CA VAL A 59 -1.96 -10.39 12.23
C VAL A 59 -1.82 -9.59 13.52
N THR A 60 -2.35 -10.13 14.61
CA THR A 60 -2.23 -9.57 15.97
C THR A 60 -1.32 -10.43 16.82
N GLY A 61 -0.66 -9.81 17.79
CA GLY A 61 0.05 -10.49 18.88
C GLY A 61 -0.87 -10.98 19.99
#